data_AF-A0A293LEG2-F1
#
_entry.id   AF-A0A293LEG2-F1
#
_cell.length_a   1.000
_cell.length_b   1.000
_cell.length_c   1.000
_cell.angle_alpha   90.00
_cell.angle_beta   90.00
_cell.angle_gamma   90.00
#
_symmetry.space_group_name_H-M   'P 1'
#
loop_
_entity.id
_entity.type
_entity.pdbx_description
1 polymer ?
#
loop_
_entity_poly.entity_id
_entity_poly.type
_entity_poly.pdbx_seq_one_letter_code
_entity_poly.pdbx_strand_id
1 'polypeptide(L)'
;MVSNVDFSKKSFLTTEVASEFRDVKKQCIAVVNLVVTICGAFAFFYKAVEYSLPEPHIPAQVLSGIFASVIVAVAELYFLVKVI
;
A
#
# COMPACT_ATOMS: atom_id res chain seq x y z
N MET A 1 1.18 -51.38 -6.18
CA MET A 1 0.20 -50.35 -5.79
C MET A 1 0.93 -49.21 -5.06
N VAL A 2 1.40 -48.16 -5.75
CA VAL A 2 2.07 -46.99 -5.10
C VAL A 2 1.68 -45.62 -5.73
N SER A 3 0.88 -45.58 -6.81
CA SER A 3 0.61 -44.33 -7.56
C SER A 3 -0.23 -43.27 -6.82
N ASN A 4 -0.86 -43.59 -5.69
CA ASN A 4 -1.79 -42.67 -5.02
C ASN A 4 -1.11 -41.58 -4.16
N VAL A 5 0.19 -41.75 -3.83
CA VAL A 5 0.91 -40.82 -2.95
C VAL A 5 1.44 -39.60 -3.72
N ASP A 6 1.81 -39.79 -4.98
CA ASP A 6 2.34 -38.73 -5.86
C ASP A 6 1.28 -37.65 -6.18
N PHE A 7 0.04 -38.07 -6.41
CA PHE A 7 -1.08 -37.16 -6.73
C PHE A 7 -1.43 -36.25 -5.54
N SER A 8 -1.38 -36.77 -4.32
CA SER A 8 -1.64 -36.01 -3.09
C SER A 8 -0.52 -34.99 -2.81
N LYS A 9 0.75 -35.37 -3.06
CA LYS A 9 1.87 -34.44 -2.93
C LYS A 9 1.82 -33.33 -3.98
N LYS A 10 1.43 -33.65 -5.21
CA LYS A 10 1.33 -32.69 -6.31
C LYS A 10 0.18 -31.69 -6.08
N SER A 11 -0.98 -32.14 -5.60
CA SER A 11 -2.09 -31.24 -5.24
C SER A 11 -1.76 -30.38 -4.02
N PHE A 12 -1.07 -30.94 -3.02
CA PHE A 12 -0.59 -30.20 -1.85
C PHE A 12 0.43 -29.12 -2.23
N LEU A 13 1.46 -29.46 -3.02
CA LEU A 13 2.45 -28.49 -3.52
C LEU A 13 1.82 -27.42 -4.40
N THR A 14 0.85 -27.78 -5.25
CA THR A 14 0.12 -26.79 -6.08
C THR A 14 -0.70 -25.84 -5.20
N THR A 15 -1.25 -26.33 -4.09
CA THR A 15 -2.03 -25.52 -3.13
C THR A 15 -1.13 -24.60 -2.32
N GLU A 16 0.02 -25.08 -1.86
CA GLU A 16 1.04 -24.31 -1.13
C GLU A 16 1.59 -23.18 -2.01
N VAL A 17 1.98 -23.49 -3.25
CA VAL A 17 2.41 -22.50 -4.24
C VAL A 17 1.28 -21.50 -4.54
N ALA A 18 0.04 -21.96 -4.76
CA ALA A 18 -1.10 -21.08 -4.98
C ALA A 18 -1.38 -20.15 -3.78
N SER A 19 -1.12 -20.61 -2.56
CA SER A 19 -1.27 -19.81 -1.35
C SER A 19 -0.19 -18.73 -1.24
N GLU A 20 1.07 -19.05 -1.53
CA GLU A 20 2.17 -18.08 -1.57
C GLU A 20 1.93 -16.99 -2.63
N PHE A 21 1.50 -17.38 -3.83
CA PHE A 21 1.12 -16.42 -4.88
C PHE A 21 -0.02 -15.49 -4.43
N ARG A 22 -0.97 -16.01 -3.64
CA ARG A 22 -2.08 -15.21 -3.13
C ARG A 22 -1.61 -14.18 -2.11
N ASP A 23 -0.64 -14.52 -1.29
CA ASP A 23 -0.11 -13.62 -0.25
C ASP A 23 0.83 -12.57 -0.83
N VAL A 24 1.69 -12.94 -1.80
CA VAL A 24 2.47 -11.98 -2.59
C VAL A 24 1.56 -10.96 -3.29
N LYS A 25 0.44 -11.42 -3.86
CA LYS A 25 -0.53 -10.51 -4.51
C LYS A 25 -1.13 -9.52 -3.52
N LYS A 26 -1.50 -9.97 -2.31
CA LYS A 26 -2.05 -9.08 -1.27
C LYS A 26 -1.02 -8.04 -0.83
N GLN A 27 0.23 -8.45 -0.64
CA GLN A 27 1.30 -7.56 -0.22
C GLN A 27 1.59 -6.50 -1.31
N CYS A 28 1.60 -6.91 -2.58
CA CYS A 28 1.75 -5.98 -3.71
C CYS A 28 0.59 -4.96 -3.76
N ILE A 29 -0.65 -5.41 -3.56
CA ILE A 29 -1.83 -4.52 -3.48
C ILE A 29 -1.71 -3.56 -2.29
N ALA A 30 -1.22 -4.02 -1.13
CA ALA A 30 -1.03 -3.17 0.04
C ALA A 30 0.00 -2.06 -0.21
N VAL A 31 1.11 -2.37 -0.89
CA VAL A 31 2.12 -1.37 -1.27
C VAL A 31 1.55 -0.35 -2.25
N VAL A 32 0.79 -0.81 -3.25
CA VAL A 32 0.14 0.10 -4.21
C VAL A 32 -0.85 1.02 -3.50
N ASN A 33 -1.67 0.49 -2.59
CA ASN A 33 -2.57 1.31 -1.78
C ASN A 33 -1.78 2.36 -1.00
N LEU A 34 -0.74 1.95 -0.26
CA LEU A 34 0.10 2.87 0.51
C LEU A 34 0.64 4.02 -0.35
N VAL A 35 1.16 3.73 -1.54
CA VAL A 35 1.66 4.76 -2.46
C VAL A 35 0.54 5.69 -2.93
N VAL A 36 -0.61 5.13 -3.32
CA VAL A 36 -1.77 5.91 -3.77
C VAL A 36 -2.31 6.81 -2.65
N THR A 37 -2.40 6.32 -1.41
CA THR A 37 -2.88 7.11 -0.28
C THR A 37 -1.91 8.26 0.04
N ILE A 38 -0.60 8.02 0.04
CA ILE A 38 0.41 9.05 0.29
C ILE A 38 0.38 10.14 -0.80
N CYS A 39 0.33 9.73 -2.07
CA CYS A 39 0.23 10.65 -3.21
C CYS A 39 -1.08 11.43 -3.20
N GLY A 40 -2.20 10.78 -2.88
CA GLY A 40 -3.51 11.41 -2.75
C GLY A 40 -3.54 12.46 -1.63
N ALA A 41 -2.98 12.12 -0.47
CA ALA A 41 -2.84 13.05 0.65
C ALA A 41 -1.98 14.27 0.26
N PHE A 42 -0.85 14.05 -0.42
CA PHE A 42 0.01 15.14 -0.85
C PHE A 42 -0.73 16.10 -1.78
N ALA A 43 -1.33 15.56 -2.85
CA ALA A 43 -2.02 16.35 -3.86
C ALA A 43 -3.22 17.10 -3.27
N PHE A 44 -3.97 16.45 -2.37
CA PHE A 44 -5.09 17.08 -1.68
C PHE A 44 -4.64 18.27 -0.83
N PHE A 45 -3.63 18.09 0.02
CA PHE A 45 -3.14 19.17 0.89
C PHE A 45 -2.44 20.29 0.11
N TYR A 46 -1.70 19.96 -0.94
CA TYR A 46 -1.10 20.95 -1.84
C TYR A 46 -2.18 21.86 -2.43
N LYS A 47 -3.24 21.27 -3.02
CA LYS A 47 -4.35 22.04 -3.60
C LYS A 47 -5.19 22.74 -2.54
N ALA A 48 -5.40 22.13 -1.37
CA ALA A 48 -6.12 22.78 -0.28
C ALA A 48 -5.44 24.08 0.16
N VAL A 49 -4.11 24.08 0.28
CA VAL A 49 -3.35 25.29 0.64
C VAL A 49 -3.29 26.29 -0.52
N GLU A 50 -3.20 25.81 -1.77
CA GLU A 50 -3.32 26.67 -2.96
C GLU A 50 -4.65 27.43 -3.00
N TYR A 51 -5.77 26.77 -2.68
CA TYR A 51 -7.08 27.41 -2.65
C TYR A 51 -7.33 28.26 -1.39
N SER A 52 -6.61 28.01 -0.31
CA SER A 52 -6.81 28.74 0.96
C SER A 52 -6.08 30.08 1.01
N LEU A 53 -5.05 30.29 0.18
CA LEU A 53 -4.27 31.53 0.17
C LEU A 53 -4.60 32.39 -1.06
N PRO A 54 -4.73 33.73 -0.90
CA PRO A 54 -4.96 34.65 -2.03
C PRO A 54 -3.80 34.70 -3.01
N GLU A 55 -2.56 34.50 -2.52
CA GLU A 55 -1.35 34.45 -3.32
C GLU A 55 -0.67 33.08 -3.18
N PRO A 56 -0.20 32.49 -4.29
CA PRO A 56 0.38 31.15 -4.26
C PRO A 56 1.77 31.15 -3.61
N HIS A 57 1.84 30.67 -2.36
CA HIS A 57 3.09 30.40 -1.67
C HIS A 57 3.50 28.94 -1.83
N ILE A 58 4.22 28.64 -2.92
CA ILE A 58 4.70 27.28 -3.25
C ILE A 58 5.43 26.60 -2.08
N PRO A 59 6.32 27.27 -1.33
CA PRO A 59 6.99 26.62 -0.20
C PRO A 59 6.03 26.15 0.89
N ALA A 60 5.01 26.96 1.20
CA ALA A 60 4.02 26.63 2.22
C ALA A 60 3.13 25.46 1.78
N GLN A 61 2.72 25.43 0.50
CA GLN A 61 1.92 24.34 -0.10
C GLN A 61 2.65 23.00 -0.08
N VAL A 62 3.94 23.00 -0.45
CA VAL A 62 4.77 21.80 -0.42
C VAL A 62 5.01 21.33 1.01
N LEU A 63 5.30 22.25 1.93
CA LEU A 63 5.56 21.90 3.33
C LEU A 63 4.33 21.30 4.01
N SER A 64 3.13 21.88 3.80
CA SER A 64 1.88 21.33 4.32
C SER A 64 1.54 19.97 3.70
N GLY A 65 1.78 19.83 2.38
CA GLY A 65 1.59 18.57 1.67
C GLY A 65 2.49 17.46 2.22
N ILE A 66 3.79 17.73 2.37
CA ILE A 66 4.75 16.77 2.94
C ILE A 66 4.35 16.40 4.37
N PHE A 67 4.02 17.40 5.20
CA PHE A 67 3.65 17.14 6.59
C PHE A 67 2.43 16.23 6.70
N ALA A 68 1.37 16.50 5.94
CA ALA A 68 0.18 15.65 5.91
C ALA A 68 0.48 14.25 5.35
N SER A 69 1.24 14.15 4.26
CA SER A 69 1.64 12.87 3.68
C SER A 69 2.47 12.02 4.62
N VAL A 70 3.33 12.61 5.46
CA VAL A 70 4.09 11.87 6.48
C VAL A 70 3.16 11.27 7.53
N ILE A 71 2.15 12.02 8.00
CA ILE A 71 1.15 11.49 8.95
C ILE A 71 0.41 10.30 8.33
N VAL A 72 -0.04 10.45 7.08
CA VAL A 72 -0.74 9.37 6.36
C VAL A 72 0.17 8.17 6.13
N ALA A 73 1.43 8.40 5.77
CA ALA A 73 2.41 7.33 5.58
C ALA A 73 2.65 6.54 6.87
N VAL A 74 2.72 7.21 8.02
CA VAL A 74 2.86 6.53 9.33
C VAL A 74 1.60 5.73 9.67
N ALA A 75 0.42 6.27 9.39
CA ALA A 75 -0.84 5.54 9.59
C ALA A 75 -0.94 4.29 8.69
N GLU A 76 -0.61 4.43 7.41
CA GLU A 76 -0.57 3.31 6.44
C GLU A 76 0.50 2.27 6.82
N LEU A 77 1.68 2.70 7.27
CA LEU A 77 2.73 1.81 7.75
C LEU A 77 2.27 1.02 8.97
N TYR A 78 1.57 1.66 9.91
CA TYR A 78 0.97 0.98 11.05
C TYR A 78 -0.06 -0.07 10.63
N PHE A 79 -0.94 0.24 9.68
CA PHE A 79 -1.90 -0.73 9.14
C PHE A 79 -1.20 -1.89 8.45
N LEU A 80 -0.16 -1.61 7.66
CA LEU A 80 0.61 -2.64 6.95
C LEU A 80 1.31 -3.59 7.93
N VAL A 81 1.96 -3.06 8.97
CA VAL A 81 2.60 -3.88 10.03
C VAL A 81 1.58 -4.65 10.85
N LYS A 82 0.36 -4.13 11.05
CA LYS A 82 -0.69 -4.83 11.80
C LYS A 82 -1.40 -5.92 10.98
N VAL A 83 -1.42 -5.79 9.65
CA VAL A 83 -2.09 -6.71 8.73
C VAL A 83 -1.19 -7.89 8.33
N ILE A 84 0.13 -7.68 8.31
CA ILE A 84 1.15 -8.73 8.15
C ILE A 84 1.33 -9.48 9.48
#